data_AF-A0A3D9V117-F1
#
_entry.id   AF-A0A3D9V117-F1
#
_cell.length_a   1.000
_cell.length_b   1.000
_cell.length_c   1.000
_cell.angle_alpha   90.00
_cell.angle_beta   90.00
_cell.angle_gamma   90.00
#
_symmetry.space_group_name_H-M   'P 1'
#
loop_
_entity.id
_entity.type
_entity.pdbx_description
1 polymer ?
#
loop_
_entity_poly.entity_id
_entity_poly.type
_entity_poly.pdbx_seq_one_letter_code
_entity_poly.pdbx_strand_id
1 'polypeptide(L)'
;MPGHARAWSSRRWRRVTVVAATAAIVAGSLTQGVPAAAVPPEPRNLAAGLDYTWSQEPDPTYPDEGRELTDGRYGELDIADPAWVGHRVGKTREVVFDLGTPKSISRIQAHFLQDWPTSSVLVPLTVSFAVSHDRRSWATLGHRSTQLLWGSGPPRDETYVWDGERDGLPRGNPNATMAYARYVKVSFAVHTWAWHLLDEVEIHGVDGKLPQAKTPKPDRPGYLTPGPRTAGIKDLVLLYNGHYDHGKGDWTASRIVPYLSYVDTHGKPMETLFDGVLYLGLRAPNGRNFALGEATIDDWRWYLTKTFARHGDLAQLDEATRRVAQSLDKPSLRTKVVLMIPNPGEVLTDFGDVDGDGVPESVSDADVGPERALANREKIVRWWVDEVLQSWAEARYSHLELVGLYWLEEQISVIPAGPDLLRRVSDIVHRKNLTLFWIPHFLAYKSHMASEVGIDAAAFQPNYFFETMSAERLEDAAAIAQQYGMGVEVEFDERMLTDDVFRERFVEYLDAGAVHGFMTDAFLAYYQGNDTVYQAAVSEDPRQRQLYEWLHEFVRGTYQPRR
;
A
#
# COMPACT_ATOMS: atom_id res chain seq x y z
N MET A 1 -62.16 -7.72 -31.37
CA MET A 1 -61.81 -8.38 -32.66
C MET A 1 -60.55 -9.19 -32.43
N PRO A 2 -60.45 -10.39 -33.03
CA PRO A 2 -60.72 -11.67 -32.34
C PRO A 2 -59.42 -12.50 -32.16
N GLY A 3 -59.34 -13.47 -31.25
CA GLY A 3 -59.95 -14.81 -31.30
C GLY A 3 -58.81 -15.85 -31.21
N HIS A 4 -58.87 -17.06 -30.65
CA HIS A 4 -59.90 -18.03 -30.28
C HIS A 4 -59.28 -18.94 -29.17
N ALA A 5 -59.94 -19.33 -28.07
CA ALA A 5 -60.97 -20.39 -27.91
C ALA A 5 -60.53 -21.77 -28.45
N ARG A 6 -60.72 -22.96 -27.86
CA ARG A 6 -61.40 -23.60 -26.69
C ARG A 6 -60.89 -25.07 -26.70
N ALA A 7 -60.98 -25.95 -25.70
CA ALA A 7 -62.15 -26.59 -25.06
C ALA A 7 -61.60 -27.60 -24.02
N TRP A 8 -62.05 -27.72 -22.76
CA TRP A 8 -63.31 -28.25 -22.21
C TRP A 8 -63.62 -29.75 -22.43
N SER A 9 -63.56 -30.53 -21.34
CA SER A 9 -64.69 -31.31 -20.72
C SER A 9 -64.09 -32.38 -19.78
N SER A 10 -64.31 -32.40 -18.46
CA SER A 10 -65.52 -32.65 -17.65
C SER A 10 -65.98 -34.12 -17.60
N ARG A 11 -65.88 -34.79 -16.45
CA ARG A 11 -67.01 -35.17 -15.56
C ARG A 11 -66.78 -36.46 -14.73
N ARG A 12 -67.10 -36.29 -13.44
CA ARG A 12 -67.94 -37.11 -12.53
C ARG A 12 -67.41 -38.41 -11.89
N TRP A 13 -67.66 -38.43 -10.58
CA TRP A 13 -67.48 -39.46 -9.57
C TRP A 13 -68.39 -40.68 -9.73
N ARG A 14 -67.94 -41.83 -9.19
CA ARG A 14 -68.74 -42.76 -8.37
C ARG A 14 -67.84 -43.69 -7.55
N ARG A 15 -68.20 -43.88 -6.27
CA ARG A 15 -67.64 -44.86 -5.33
C ARG A 15 -68.19 -46.27 -5.63
N VAL A 16 -67.37 -47.30 -5.49
CA VAL A 16 -67.77 -48.67 -5.11
C VAL A 16 -66.68 -49.27 -4.21
N THR A 17 -67.12 -49.94 -3.15
CA THR A 17 -66.32 -50.58 -2.09
C THR A 17 -66.09 -52.06 -2.41
N VAL A 18 -65.17 -52.66 -1.63
CA VAL A 18 -65.05 -54.09 -1.23
C VAL A 18 -64.10 -54.96 -2.08
N VAL A 19 -62.98 -55.41 -1.48
CA VAL A 19 -62.75 -56.75 -0.87
C VAL A 19 -61.25 -56.92 -0.67
N ALA A 20 -60.87 -57.23 0.57
CA ALA A 20 -59.52 -57.66 0.92
C ALA A 20 -59.26 -59.09 0.41
N ALA A 21 -58.14 -59.27 -0.29
CA ALA A 21 -57.52 -60.58 -0.50
C ALA A 21 -56.06 -60.47 -0.07
N THR A 22 -55.78 -60.98 1.13
CA THR A 22 -54.43 -61.20 1.66
C THR A 22 -53.73 -62.28 0.85
N ALA A 23 -52.74 -61.89 0.05
CA ALA A 23 -51.70 -62.79 -0.44
C ALA A 23 -50.39 -62.40 0.25
N ALA A 24 -49.91 -63.28 1.14
CA ALA A 24 -48.60 -63.15 1.77
C ALA A 24 -47.52 -63.41 0.71
N ILE A 25 -46.89 -62.34 0.22
CA ILE A 25 -45.64 -62.42 -0.52
C ILE A 25 -44.52 -62.06 0.46
N VAL A 26 -43.73 -63.06 0.84
CA VAL A 26 -42.44 -62.87 1.51
C VAL A 26 -41.50 -62.25 0.49
N ALA A 27 -41.50 -60.93 0.41
CA ALA A 27 -40.46 -60.18 -0.28
C ALA A 27 -39.28 -60.04 0.69
N GLY A 28 -38.20 -60.77 0.44
CA GLY A 28 -36.93 -60.54 1.10
C GLY A 28 -36.48 -59.10 0.85
N SER A 29 -36.62 -58.24 1.86
CA SER A 29 -36.08 -56.90 1.86
C SER A 29 -34.55 -57.01 1.95
N LEU A 30 -33.88 -56.94 0.81
CA LEU A 30 -32.50 -56.49 0.75
C LEU A 30 -32.50 -55.03 1.23
N THR A 31 -32.28 -54.83 2.52
CA THR A 31 -31.91 -53.52 3.06
C THR A 31 -30.55 -53.18 2.46
N GLN A 32 -30.54 -52.48 1.33
CA GLN A 32 -29.37 -51.72 0.94
C GLN A 32 -29.15 -50.69 2.05
N GLY A 33 -28.12 -50.93 2.86
CA GLY A 33 -27.69 -49.96 3.85
C GLY A 33 -27.44 -48.64 3.14
N VAL A 34 -28.11 -47.59 3.61
CA VAL A 34 -27.71 -46.22 3.26
C VAL A 34 -26.23 -46.11 3.61
N PRO A 35 -25.33 -45.78 2.67
CA PRO A 35 -23.93 -45.62 3.01
C PRO A 35 -23.85 -44.56 4.11
N ALA A 36 -23.24 -44.94 5.25
CA ALA A 36 -22.94 -43.98 6.29
C ALA A 36 -22.20 -42.82 5.64
N ALA A 37 -22.69 -41.59 5.82
CA ALA A 37 -21.99 -40.41 5.35
C ALA A 37 -20.57 -40.47 5.91
N ALA A 38 -19.57 -40.56 5.03
CA ALA A 38 -18.18 -40.58 5.44
C ALA A 38 -17.92 -39.33 6.30
N VAL A 39 -17.44 -39.53 7.52
CA VAL A 39 -17.04 -38.42 8.39
C VAL A 39 -15.97 -37.63 7.62
N PRO A 40 -16.14 -36.31 7.45
CA PRO A 40 -15.14 -35.49 6.77
C PRO A 40 -13.77 -35.67 7.47
N PRO A 41 -12.67 -35.82 6.73
CA PRO A 41 -11.35 -35.94 7.34
C PRO A 41 -11.06 -34.69 8.18
N GLU A 42 -10.52 -34.89 9.39
CA GLU A 42 -10.12 -33.80 10.27
C GLU A 42 -8.83 -33.13 9.74
N PRO A 43 -8.75 -31.79 9.76
CA PRO A 43 -7.53 -31.08 9.41
C PRO A 43 -6.36 -31.47 10.32
N ARG A 44 -5.17 -31.59 9.73
CA ARG A 44 -3.88 -31.81 10.43
C ARG A 44 -2.83 -30.83 9.90
N ASN A 45 -1.73 -30.64 10.62
CA ASN A 45 -0.56 -29.96 10.08
C ASN A 45 0.02 -30.79 8.92
N LEU A 46 -0.12 -30.27 7.71
CA LEU A 46 0.39 -30.82 6.45
C LEU A 46 1.88 -30.52 6.25
N ALA A 47 2.41 -29.51 6.95
CA ALA A 47 3.83 -29.14 6.91
C ALA A 47 4.70 -29.98 7.85
N ALA A 48 4.12 -30.63 8.85
CA ALA A 48 4.86 -31.35 9.89
C ALA A 48 5.90 -32.32 9.30
N GLY A 49 7.17 -32.09 9.64
CA GLY A 49 8.33 -32.86 9.21
C GLY A 49 8.69 -32.73 7.72
N LEU A 50 8.16 -31.74 7.00
CA LEU A 50 8.54 -31.45 5.62
C LEU A 50 9.80 -30.58 5.56
N ASP A 51 10.63 -30.82 4.55
CA ASP A 51 11.65 -29.87 4.17
C ASP A 51 11.00 -28.67 3.43
N TYR A 52 11.66 -27.52 3.45
CA TYR A 52 11.24 -26.30 2.75
C TYR A 52 12.44 -25.58 2.13
N THR A 53 12.18 -24.48 1.42
CA THR A 53 13.26 -23.68 0.80
C THR A 53 13.08 -22.20 1.07
N TRP A 54 14.17 -21.54 1.39
CA TRP A 54 14.26 -20.09 1.53
C TRP A 54 14.59 -19.39 0.22
N SER A 55 14.11 -18.15 0.04
CA SER A 55 14.60 -17.23 -0.99
C SER A 55 16.01 -16.72 -0.68
N GLN A 56 16.35 -16.63 0.61
CA GLN A 56 17.67 -16.29 1.12
C GLN A 56 17.90 -17.04 2.43
N GLU A 57 19.04 -17.72 2.54
CA GLU A 57 19.38 -18.52 3.71
C GLU A 57 19.33 -17.69 5.02
N PRO A 58 18.93 -18.32 6.14
CA PRO A 58 19.03 -17.73 7.47
C PRO A 58 20.45 -17.30 7.82
N ASP A 59 20.56 -16.35 8.75
CA ASP A 59 21.86 -15.92 9.25
C ASP A 59 22.49 -17.06 10.08
N PRO A 60 23.79 -17.36 9.92
CA PRO A 60 24.47 -18.41 10.67
C PRO A 60 24.41 -18.27 12.21
N THR A 61 24.05 -17.09 12.72
CA THR A 61 23.83 -16.85 14.16
C THR A 61 22.58 -17.55 14.68
N TYR A 62 21.56 -17.71 13.83
CA TYR A 62 20.28 -18.36 14.11
C TYR A 62 19.97 -19.32 12.94
N PRO A 63 20.74 -20.42 12.84
CA PRO A 63 20.75 -21.28 11.67
C PRO A 63 19.47 -22.10 11.53
N ASP A 64 19.36 -22.78 10.39
CA ASP A 64 18.27 -23.68 10.05
C ASP A 64 18.87 -24.92 9.37
N GLU A 65 18.69 -26.10 9.97
CA GLU A 65 19.09 -27.40 9.40
C GLU A 65 18.04 -27.97 8.43
N GLY A 66 16.97 -27.22 8.18
CA GLY A 66 15.98 -27.40 7.12
C GLY A 66 14.62 -27.91 7.60
N ARG A 67 14.40 -28.01 8.91
CA ARG A 67 13.16 -28.57 9.49
C ARG A 67 12.63 -27.85 10.70
N GLU A 68 13.37 -26.90 11.25
CA GLU A 68 13.07 -26.14 12.44
C GLU A 68 11.66 -25.56 12.34
N LEU A 69 11.27 -25.01 11.18
CA LEU A 69 9.91 -24.49 10.96
C LEU A 69 8.78 -25.50 10.90
N THR A 70 9.06 -26.80 11.04
CA THR A 70 8.07 -27.88 10.84
C THR A 70 8.23 -29.03 11.83
N ASP A 71 9.08 -28.89 12.85
CA ASP A 71 9.38 -29.95 13.80
C ASP A 71 8.38 -29.99 14.96
N GLY A 72 7.48 -29.00 15.04
CA GLY A 72 6.43 -28.88 16.04
C GLY A 72 6.93 -28.29 17.36
N ARG A 73 8.13 -27.70 17.40
CA ARG A 73 8.67 -27.00 18.56
C ARG A 73 8.46 -25.51 18.41
N TYR A 74 7.92 -24.92 19.47
CA TYR A 74 7.86 -23.48 19.62
C TYR A 74 9.05 -23.04 20.48
N GLY A 75 9.74 -22.00 20.04
CA GLY A 75 10.80 -21.38 20.81
C GLY A 75 10.25 -20.70 22.05
N GLU A 76 10.97 -20.81 23.15
CA GLU A 76 10.71 -20.01 24.34
C GLU A 76 10.93 -18.52 24.04
N LEU A 77 10.43 -17.64 24.91
CA LEU A 77 10.65 -16.18 24.84
C LEU A 77 12.10 -15.78 25.24
N ASP A 78 13.08 -16.50 24.70
CA ASP A 78 14.52 -16.33 24.84
C ASP A 78 15.14 -16.43 23.45
N ILE A 79 15.86 -15.38 23.03
CA ILE A 79 16.55 -15.36 21.75
C ILE A 79 17.59 -16.48 21.63
N ALA A 80 18.10 -17.02 22.74
CA ALA A 80 19.08 -18.09 22.73
C ALA A 80 18.48 -19.48 22.49
N ASP A 81 17.14 -19.60 22.43
CA ASP A 81 16.48 -20.87 22.13
C ASP A 81 16.82 -21.29 20.68
N PRO A 82 17.41 -22.48 20.48
CA PRO A 82 17.79 -22.97 19.16
C PRO A 82 16.61 -23.25 18.22
N ALA A 83 15.36 -23.21 18.70
CA ALA A 83 14.18 -23.26 17.82
C ALA A 83 14.06 -22.02 16.92
N TRP A 84 14.65 -20.89 17.30
CA TRP A 84 14.57 -19.66 16.51
C TRP A 84 15.50 -19.68 15.30
N VAL A 85 14.92 -19.59 14.10
CA VAL A 85 15.59 -19.32 12.84
C VAL A 85 15.59 -17.81 12.57
N GLY A 86 16.71 -17.24 12.15
CA GLY A 86 16.86 -15.78 12.10
C GLY A 86 17.25 -15.18 10.76
N HIS A 87 16.63 -14.04 10.45
CA HIS A 87 16.92 -13.24 9.26
C HIS A 87 17.15 -11.76 9.63
N ARG A 88 17.99 -11.08 8.85
CA ARG A 88 18.31 -9.66 9.01
C ARG A 88 18.82 -9.06 7.70
N VAL A 89 18.57 -7.76 7.44
CA VAL A 89 19.02 -6.96 6.28
C VAL A 89 18.66 -7.51 4.89
N GLY A 90 18.76 -6.77 3.79
CA GLY A 90 18.44 -7.29 2.45
C GLY A 90 16.93 -7.29 2.13
N LYS A 91 16.47 -8.26 1.36
CA LYS A 91 15.13 -8.28 0.70
C LYS A 91 14.04 -8.97 1.53
N THR A 92 12.79 -8.87 1.10
CA THR A 92 11.68 -9.69 1.59
C THR A 92 12.05 -11.17 1.63
N ARG A 93 11.75 -11.82 2.76
CA ARG A 93 11.98 -13.25 2.98
C ARG A 93 10.82 -14.05 2.48
N GLU A 94 11.10 -15.16 1.83
CA GLU A 94 10.10 -16.13 1.40
C GLU A 94 10.53 -17.54 1.80
N VAL A 95 9.66 -18.27 2.48
CA VAL A 95 9.80 -19.72 2.70
C VAL A 95 8.71 -20.45 1.94
N VAL A 96 9.10 -21.50 1.21
CA VAL A 96 8.21 -22.29 0.35
C VAL A 96 8.20 -23.75 0.78
N PHE A 97 6.99 -24.26 1.04
CA PHE A 97 6.70 -25.64 1.42
C PHE A 97 6.09 -26.41 0.23
N ASP A 98 6.60 -27.59 -0.07
CA ASP A 98 6.04 -28.52 -1.06
C ASP A 98 5.27 -29.64 -0.36
N LEU A 99 3.93 -29.60 -0.43
CA LEU A 99 3.07 -30.61 0.20
C LEU A 99 3.09 -31.97 -0.56
N GLY A 100 3.90 -32.10 -1.61
CA GLY A 100 4.10 -33.28 -2.45
C GLY A 100 2.99 -33.49 -3.49
N THR A 101 1.74 -33.25 -3.10
CA THR A 101 0.54 -33.30 -3.96
C THR A 101 -0.39 -32.12 -3.64
N PRO A 102 -1.30 -31.73 -4.54
CA PRO A 102 -2.33 -30.76 -4.19
C PRO A 102 -3.22 -31.25 -3.04
N LYS A 103 -3.42 -30.40 -2.03
CA LYS A 103 -4.20 -30.66 -0.81
C LYS A 103 -5.18 -29.53 -0.55
N SER A 104 -6.17 -29.78 0.31
CA SER A 104 -7.11 -28.76 0.78
C SER A 104 -6.52 -28.11 2.04
N ILE A 105 -6.19 -26.83 1.97
CA ILE A 105 -5.55 -26.05 3.03
C ILE A 105 -6.58 -25.12 3.67
N SER A 106 -6.82 -25.24 4.97
CA SER A 106 -7.78 -24.43 5.72
C SER A 106 -7.12 -23.29 6.49
N ARG A 107 -5.87 -23.45 6.94
CA ARG A 107 -5.19 -22.44 7.76
C ARG A 107 -3.68 -22.49 7.57
N ILE A 108 -3.04 -21.34 7.59
CA ILE A 108 -1.58 -21.20 7.57
C ILE A 108 -1.18 -20.26 8.70
N GLN A 109 -0.15 -20.64 9.46
CA GLN A 109 0.34 -19.87 10.61
C GLN A 109 1.86 -19.73 10.54
N ALA A 110 2.38 -18.60 11.01
CA ALA A 110 3.81 -18.41 11.22
C ALA A 110 4.02 -17.65 12.53
N HIS A 111 4.92 -18.15 13.38
CA HIS A 111 5.17 -17.62 14.71
C HIS A 111 6.50 -16.88 14.77
N PHE A 112 6.52 -15.73 15.44
CA PHE A 112 7.66 -14.82 15.47
C PHE A 112 7.90 -14.26 16.87
N LEU A 113 9.16 -14.04 17.20
CA LEU A 113 9.59 -13.38 18.43
C LEU A 113 9.71 -11.86 18.25
N GLN A 114 9.45 -11.11 19.32
CA GLN A 114 9.86 -9.73 19.52
C GLN A 114 10.60 -9.60 20.85
N ASP A 115 11.81 -9.05 20.80
CA ASP A 115 12.58 -8.64 21.97
C ASP A 115 13.24 -7.29 21.70
N TRP A 116 12.54 -6.23 22.10
CA TRP A 116 12.88 -4.85 21.84
C TRP A 116 12.80 -4.00 23.12
N PRO A 117 13.81 -3.15 23.41
CA PRO A 117 15.00 -2.86 22.61
C PRO A 117 16.21 -3.77 22.90
N THR A 118 16.08 -4.73 23.82
CA THR A 118 17.21 -5.49 24.40
C THR A 118 18.03 -6.23 23.34
N SER A 119 17.36 -7.01 22.48
CA SER A 119 18.02 -7.91 21.52
C SER A 119 17.86 -7.46 20.07
N SER A 120 17.22 -6.31 19.84
CA SER A 120 16.96 -5.79 18.50
C SER A 120 16.19 -6.78 17.60
N VAL A 121 15.24 -7.53 18.18
CA VAL A 121 14.35 -8.45 17.47
C VAL A 121 12.96 -7.84 17.36
N LEU A 122 12.41 -7.75 16.15
CA LEU A 122 11.10 -7.20 15.88
C LEU A 122 10.27 -8.22 15.10
N VAL A 123 8.97 -8.29 15.40
CA VAL A 123 8.03 -9.00 14.51
C VAL A 123 7.91 -8.25 13.18
N PRO A 124 7.65 -8.94 12.05
CA PRO A 124 7.43 -8.27 10.78
C PRO A 124 6.17 -7.38 10.81
N LEU A 125 6.21 -6.21 10.17
CA LEU A 125 5.00 -5.38 10.08
C LEU A 125 3.90 -6.01 9.23
N THR A 126 4.25 -6.90 8.31
CA THR A 126 3.32 -7.67 7.47
C THR A 126 3.90 -9.04 7.14
N VAL A 127 3.09 -10.08 7.34
CA VAL A 127 3.32 -11.45 6.85
C VAL A 127 2.27 -11.76 5.77
N SER A 128 2.72 -12.27 4.63
CA SER A 128 1.87 -12.63 3.49
C SER A 128 1.82 -14.14 3.30
N PHE A 129 0.64 -14.65 2.97
CA PHE A 129 0.42 -16.07 2.71
C PHE A 129 -0.01 -16.25 1.26
N ALA A 130 0.62 -17.17 0.54
CA ALA A 130 0.29 -17.47 -0.85
C ALA A 130 0.35 -18.97 -1.13
N VAL A 131 -0.34 -19.41 -2.18
CA VAL A 131 -0.35 -20.81 -2.62
C VAL A 131 -0.11 -20.94 -4.11
N SER A 132 0.39 -22.10 -4.54
CA SER A 132 0.65 -22.39 -5.95
C SER A 132 0.45 -23.87 -6.30
N HIS A 133 0.17 -24.16 -7.57
CA HIS A 133 0.19 -25.51 -8.12
C HIS A 133 1.55 -25.90 -8.73
N ASP A 134 2.34 -24.91 -9.17
CA ASP A 134 3.50 -25.09 -10.05
C ASP A 134 4.79 -24.43 -9.52
N ARG A 135 4.73 -23.80 -8.34
CA ARG A 135 5.83 -23.05 -7.69
C ARG A 135 6.27 -21.80 -8.49
N ARG A 136 5.51 -21.39 -9.50
CA ARG A 136 5.81 -20.23 -10.37
C ARG A 136 4.69 -19.20 -10.33
N SER A 137 3.47 -19.67 -10.47
CA SER A 137 2.25 -18.87 -10.46
C SER A 137 1.67 -18.90 -9.05
N TRP A 138 1.81 -17.80 -8.33
CA TRP A 138 1.37 -17.68 -6.93
C TRP A 138 0.03 -16.96 -6.83
N ALA A 139 -0.85 -17.46 -5.98
CA ALA A 139 -2.08 -16.79 -5.60
C ALA A 139 -2.00 -16.40 -4.13
N THR A 140 -1.99 -15.10 -3.85
CA THR A 140 -2.02 -14.55 -2.49
C THR A 140 -3.36 -14.89 -1.84
N LEU A 141 -3.30 -15.43 -0.64
CA LEU A 141 -4.45 -15.72 0.22
C LEU A 141 -4.76 -14.54 1.14
N GLY A 142 -3.75 -13.82 1.60
CA GLY A 142 -3.91 -12.58 2.34
C GLY A 142 -2.61 -12.05 2.95
N HIS A 143 -2.68 -10.82 3.43
CA HIS A 143 -1.63 -10.12 4.16
C HIS A 143 -2.08 -9.91 5.61
N ARG A 144 -1.19 -10.09 6.58
CA ARG A 144 -1.49 -9.93 8.01
C ARG A 144 -0.51 -8.94 8.60
N SER A 145 -1.04 -7.81 9.07
CA SER A 145 -0.26 -6.85 9.84
C SER A 145 -0.14 -7.26 11.29
N THR A 146 1.01 -6.93 11.89
CA THR A 146 1.24 -7.09 13.33
C THR A 146 0.12 -6.44 14.13
N GLN A 147 -0.40 -7.15 15.12
CA GLN A 147 -1.26 -6.66 16.20
C GLN A 147 -0.44 -6.32 17.45
N LEU A 148 0.76 -6.91 17.58
CA LEU A 148 1.68 -6.63 18.68
C LEU A 148 2.25 -5.21 18.61
N LEU A 149 2.49 -4.73 17.38
CA LEU A 149 3.22 -3.50 17.04
C LEU A 149 4.64 -3.49 17.63
N TRP A 150 5.48 -2.63 17.07
CA TRP A 150 6.81 -2.40 17.62
C TRP A 150 6.69 -1.56 18.89
N GLY A 151 7.27 -2.03 19.99
CA GLY A 151 7.23 -1.34 21.25
C GLY A 151 8.19 -1.93 22.26
N SER A 152 8.75 -1.07 23.12
CA SER A 152 9.63 -1.51 24.19
C SER A 152 8.88 -2.36 25.21
N GLY A 153 9.52 -3.44 25.67
CA GLY A 153 8.94 -4.30 26.69
C GLY A 153 9.77 -5.56 26.93
N PRO A 154 9.30 -6.47 27.80
CA PRO A 154 9.86 -7.82 27.86
C PRO A 154 9.70 -8.55 26.52
N PRO A 155 10.45 -9.65 26.30
CA PRO A 155 10.22 -10.54 25.16
C PRO A 155 8.75 -10.96 25.07
N ARG A 156 8.23 -10.94 23.85
CA ARG A 156 6.85 -11.27 23.47
C ARG A 156 6.88 -11.97 22.12
N ASP A 157 5.78 -12.60 21.74
CA ASP A 157 5.64 -13.31 20.49
C ASP A 157 4.36 -12.89 19.74
N GLU A 158 4.29 -13.26 18.47
CA GLU A 158 3.09 -13.11 17.66
C GLU A 158 2.95 -14.23 16.62
N THR A 159 1.75 -14.82 16.54
CA THR A 159 1.38 -15.73 15.45
C THR A 159 0.55 -15.00 14.39
N TYR A 160 1.06 -14.97 13.17
CA TYR A 160 0.34 -14.47 11.99
C TYR A 160 -0.49 -15.61 11.41
N VAL A 161 -1.78 -15.37 11.14
CA VAL A 161 -2.71 -16.43 10.73
C VAL A 161 -3.53 -16.01 9.52
N TRP A 162 -3.45 -16.80 8.45
CA TRP A 162 -4.52 -16.89 7.46
C TRP A 162 -5.44 -18.07 7.83
N ASP A 163 -6.73 -17.80 7.99
CA ASP A 163 -7.76 -18.79 8.30
C ASP A 163 -8.87 -18.69 7.25
N GLY A 164 -9.07 -19.74 6.46
CA GLY A 164 -10.01 -19.73 5.35
C GLY A 164 -11.48 -19.63 5.76
N GLU A 165 -11.87 -20.04 6.97
CA GLU A 165 -13.25 -19.85 7.47
C GLU A 165 -13.51 -18.39 7.83
N ARG A 166 -12.52 -17.71 8.43
CA ARG A 166 -12.62 -16.29 8.80
C ARG A 166 -12.40 -15.36 7.61
N ASP A 167 -11.38 -15.64 6.82
CA ASP A 167 -10.81 -14.73 5.83
C ASP A 167 -11.28 -15.04 4.41
N GLY A 168 -11.75 -16.26 4.16
CA GLY A 168 -12.15 -16.73 2.85
C GLY A 168 -11.00 -16.80 1.84
N LEU A 169 -11.36 -16.91 0.56
CA LEU A 169 -10.42 -16.86 -0.57
C LEU A 169 -10.66 -15.60 -1.41
N PRO A 170 -9.59 -14.92 -1.87
CA PRO A 170 -9.74 -13.74 -2.70
C PRO A 170 -10.22 -14.06 -4.13
N ARG A 171 -10.66 -13.01 -4.85
CA ARG A 171 -10.88 -12.97 -6.31
C ARG A 171 -11.80 -14.06 -6.88
N GLY A 172 -13.08 -14.03 -6.50
CA GLY A 172 -14.13 -14.80 -7.20
C GLY A 172 -14.37 -16.21 -6.66
N ASN A 173 -13.97 -16.48 -5.42
CA ASN A 173 -14.26 -17.73 -4.70
C ASN A 173 -15.23 -17.47 -3.53
N PRO A 174 -16.46 -16.94 -3.77
CA PRO A 174 -17.39 -16.67 -2.68
C PRO A 174 -17.70 -17.97 -1.93
N ASN A 175 -17.71 -17.89 -0.61
CA ASN A 175 -18.00 -19.00 0.32
C ASN A 175 -16.98 -20.16 0.31
N ALA A 176 -15.84 -20.02 -0.36
CA ALA A 176 -14.76 -21.00 -0.23
C ALA A 176 -13.98 -20.75 1.06
N THR A 177 -13.81 -21.80 1.86
CA THR A 177 -13.10 -21.73 3.15
C THR A 177 -11.79 -22.49 3.15
N MET A 178 -11.40 -23.07 2.01
CA MET A 178 -10.12 -23.76 1.86
C MET A 178 -9.50 -23.49 0.48
N ALA A 179 -8.18 -23.37 0.46
CA ALA A 179 -7.40 -23.31 -0.77
C ALA A 179 -6.98 -24.72 -1.20
N TYR A 180 -7.21 -25.07 -2.47
CA TYR A 180 -6.69 -26.30 -3.06
C TYR A 180 -5.40 -25.99 -3.81
N ALA A 181 -4.25 -26.47 -3.32
CA ALA A 181 -2.92 -26.19 -3.89
C ALA A 181 -1.86 -27.19 -3.40
N ARG A 182 -0.68 -27.21 -4.06
CA ARG A 182 0.46 -28.07 -3.69
C ARG A 182 1.53 -27.32 -2.90
N TYR A 183 1.81 -26.08 -3.29
CA TYR A 183 2.86 -25.28 -2.69
C TYR A 183 2.24 -24.19 -1.82
N VAL A 184 2.88 -23.92 -0.70
CA VAL A 184 2.53 -22.82 0.21
C VAL A 184 3.75 -21.93 0.40
N LYS A 185 3.54 -20.62 0.41
CA LYS A 185 4.57 -19.62 0.63
C LYS A 185 4.16 -18.70 1.78
N VAL A 186 5.09 -18.48 2.71
CA VAL A 186 5.02 -17.42 3.72
C VAL A 186 6.07 -16.38 3.38
N SER A 187 5.69 -15.11 3.38
CA SER A 187 6.59 -14.00 3.03
C SER A 187 6.55 -12.90 4.08
N PHE A 188 7.68 -12.29 4.41
CA PHE A 188 7.73 -11.16 5.33
C PHE A 188 8.83 -10.16 4.98
N ALA A 189 8.51 -8.87 5.09
CA ALA A 189 9.47 -7.80 4.88
C ALA A 189 10.42 -7.72 6.08
N VAL A 190 11.70 -7.46 5.80
CA VAL A 190 12.73 -7.45 6.83
C VAL A 190 13.19 -6.02 7.11
N HIS A 191 13.38 -5.75 8.40
CA HIS A 191 13.85 -4.47 8.87
C HIS A 191 15.27 -4.20 8.35
N THR A 192 15.59 -2.92 8.15
CA THR A 192 16.92 -2.45 7.72
C THR A 192 18.07 -2.79 8.68
N TRP A 193 17.79 -3.20 9.93
CA TRP A 193 18.83 -3.50 10.92
C TRP A 193 18.38 -4.49 12.02
N ALA A 194 17.08 -4.55 12.35
CA ALA A 194 16.57 -5.48 13.36
C ALA A 194 16.50 -6.93 12.85
N TRP A 195 16.64 -7.88 13.76
CA TRP A 195 16.41 -9.30 13.53
C TRP A 195 14.93 -9.62 13.40
N HIS A 196 14.63 -10.64 12.60
CA HIS A 196 13.33 -11.31 12.50
C HIS A 196 13.57 -12.78 12.83
N LEU A 197 13.03 -13.24 13.95
CA LEU A 197 13.17 -14.63 14.40
C LEU A 197 11.82 -15.34 14.28
N LEU A 198 11.82 -16.50 13.64
CA LEU A 198 10.65 -17.39 13.49
C LEU A 198 11.04 -18.83 13.81
N ASP A 199 10.10 -19.61 14.34
CA ASP A 199 10.34 -20.97 14.87
C ASP A 199 9.44 -22.03 14.23
N GLU A 200 8.15 -21.78 14.01
CA GLU A 200 7.21 -22.77 13.46
C GLU A 200 6.25 -22.16 12.42
N VAL A 201 6.07 -22.90 11.32
CA VAL A 201 5.08 -22.63 10.27
C VAL A 201 4.15 -23.83 10.11
N GLU A 202 2.91 -23.67 10.56
CA GLU A 202 1.90 -24.71 10.45
C GLU A 202 0.99 -24.50 9.24
N ILE A 203 0.79 -25.56 8.44
CA ILE A 203 -0.14 -25.56 7.29
C ILE A 203 -1.23 -26.59 7.57
N HIS A 204 -2.38 -26.17 8.09
CA HIS A 204 -3.46 -27.09 8.44
C HIS A 204 -4.38 -27.36 7.25
N GLY A 205 -4.74 -28.63 7.08
CA GLY A 205 -5.63 -29.06 6.02
C GLY A 205 -5.77 -30.58 5.92
N VAL A 206 -6.26 -31.06 4.78
CA VAL A 206 -6.45 -32.49 4.52
C VAL A 206 -5.90 -32.91 3.16
N ASP A 207 -5.56 -34.19 3.06
CA ASP A 207 -5.19 -34.81 1.79
C ASP A 207 -6.37 -34.83 0.80
N GLY A 208 -6.07 -34.53 -0.47
CA GLY A 208 -7.08 -34.47 -1.53
C GLY A 208 -7.91 -33.18 -1.53
N LYS A 209 -8.94 -33.16 -2.39
CA LYS A 209 -9.81 -31.98 -2.61
C LYS A 209 -11.15 -32.14 -1.91
N LEU A 210 -11.42 -31.31 -0.90
CA LEU A 210 -12.73 -31.21 -0.28
C LEU A 210 -13.69 -30.32 -1.08
N PRO A 211 -15.02 -30.48 -0.93
CA PRO A 211 -16.02 -29.67 -1.65
C PRO A 211 -15.86 -28.15 -1.46
N GLN A 212 -15.52 -27.73 -0.23
CA GLN A 212 -15.28 -26.33 0.13
C GLN A 212 -13.93 -25.78 -0.35
N ALA A 213 -13.04 -26.65 -0.85
CA ALA A 213 -11.73 -26.25 -1.34
C ALA A 213 -11.79 -25.79 -2.82
N LYS A 214 -11.32 -24.58 -3.09
CA LYS A 214 -11.20 -24.02 -4.44
C LYS A 214 -9.76 -23.72 -4.79
N THR A 215 -9.43 -23.78 -6.08
CA THR A 215 -8.11 -23.41 -6.59
C THR A 215 -8.09 -21.89 -6.75
N PRO A 216 -7.30 -21.14 -5.94
CA PRO A 216 -7.24 -19.70 -6.08
C PRO A 216 -6.59 -19.33 -7.42
N LYS A 217 -7.00 -18.21 -8.00
CA LYS A 217 -6.44 -17.71 -9.26
C LYS A 217 -5.10 -17.02 -8.98
N PRO A 218 -4.02 -17.36 -9.70
CA PRO A 218 -2.74 -16.68 -9.54
C PRO A 218 -2.82 -15.16 -9.72
N ASP A 219 -1.98 -14.47 -8.98
CA ASP A 219 -1.76 -13.04 -9.07
C ASP A 219 -1.12 -12.65 -10.39
N ARG A 220 -1.35 -11.40 -10.76
CA ARG A 220 -0.66 -10.71 -11.85
C ARG A 220 -0.07 -9.44 -11.26
N PRO A 221 1.01 -9.57 -10.44
CA PRO A 221 1.66 -8.41 -9.86
C PRO A 221 2.15 -7.50 -10.99
N GLY A 222 2.11 -6.21 -10.75
CA GLY A 222 2.47 -5.20 -11.72
C GLY A 222 2.32 -3.82 -11.10
N TYR A 223 3.08 -2.86 -11.61
CA TYR A 223 3.01 -1.50 -11.12
C TYR A 223 1.62 -0.89 -11.34
N LEU A 224 1.30 0.13 -10.55
CA LEU A 224 0.26 1.07 -10.91
C LEU A 224 0.69 1.80 -12.18
N THR A 225 0.03 1.55 -13.30
CA THR A 225 0.32 2.27 -14.54
C THR A 225 -0.41 3.62 -14.58
N PRO A 226 0.15 4.65 -15.24
CA PRO A 226 -0.57 5.91 -15.45
C PRO A 226 -1.93 5.68 -16.11
N GLY A 227 -2.98 6.33 -15.60
CA GLY A 227 -4.34 6.12 -16.08
C GLY A 227 -5.40 6.75 -15.18
N PRO A 228 -6.68 6.34 -15.26
CA PRO A 228 -7.75 6.95 -14.47
C PRO A 228 -7.48 6.98 -12.97
N ARG A 229 -6.84 5.94 -12.41
CA ARG A 229 -6.47 5.87 -10.99
C ARG A 229 -5.41 6.89 -10.56
N THR A 230 -4.62 7.41 -11.49
CA THR A 230 -3.60 8.44 -11.23
C THR A 230 -4.04 9.81 -11.74
N ALA A 231 -5.32 9.98 -12.09
CA ALA A 231 -5.82 11.11 -12.87
C ALA A 231 -5.03 11.37 -14.18
N GLY A 232 -4.43 10.32 -14.74
CA GLY A 232 -3.56 10.38 -15.90
C GLY A 232 -2.21 11.06 -15.64
N ILE A 233 -1.78 11.20 -14.38
CA ILE A 233 -0.41 11.59 -14.04
C ILE A 233 0.50 10.38 -14.26
N LYS A 234 1.65 10.62 -14.91
CA LYS A 234 2.75 9.65 -15.00
C LYS A 234 3.86 9.97 -14.01
N ASP A 235 4.29 11.23 -13.96
CA ASP A 235 5.47 11.69 -13.23
C ASP A 235 5.06 12.86 -12.30
N LEU A 236 4.75 12.53 -11.04
CA LEU A 236 4.32 13.46 -9.99
C LEU A 236 5.52 13.99 -9.20
N VAL A 237 5.83 15.28 -9.33
CA VAL A 237 6.91 15.87 -8.52
C VAL A 237 6.39 16.50 -7.23
N LEU A 238 7.11 16.27 -6.13
CA LEU A 238 6.80 16.85 -4.82
C LEU A 238 7.49 18.20 -4.68
N LEU A 239 6.68 19.25 -4.48
CA LEU A 239 7.15 20.59 -4.17
C LEU A 239 6.77 20.89 -2.72
N TYR A 240 7.72 20.77 -1.81
CA TYR A 240 7.46 21.06 -0.40
C TYR A 240 7.27 22.57 -0.21
N ASN A 241 6.12 22.97 0.33
CA ASN A 241 5.73 24.37 0.57
C ASN A 241 5.27 24.64 2.02
N GLY A 242 5.77 23.87 2.98
CA GLY A 242 5.68 24.19 4.40
C GLY A 242 6.51 25.42 4.82
N HIS A 243 6.72 25.59 6.12
CA HIS A 243 7.65 26.58 6.67
C HIS A 243 9.07 26.02 6.68
N TYR A 244 9.98 26.71 6.00
CA TYR A 244 11.41 26.37 5.93
C TYR A 244 12.25 27.62 6.02
N ASP A 245 13.48 27.47 6.52
CA ASP A 245 14.45 28.54 6.61
C ASP A 245 14.67 29.20 5.24
N HIS A 246 14.89 30.52 5.28
CA HIS A 246 15.15 31.35 4.10
C HIS A 246 14.04 31.30 3.02
N GLY A 247 12.82 30.91 3.37
CA GLY A 247 11.70 30.84 2.43
C GLY A 247 11.88 29.74 1.38
N LYS A 248 12.61 28.66 1.69
CA LYS A 248 12.82 27.55 0.74
C LYS A 248 11.51 26.94 0.24
N GLY A 249 10.48 26.90 1.10
CA GLY A 249 9.12 26.48 0.75
C GLY A 249 8.21 27.56 0.17
N ASP A 250 8.75 28.72 -0.22
CA ASP A 250 8.02 29.77 -0.94
C ASP A 250 8.43 29.72 -2.41
N TRP A 251 7.57 29.13 -3.24
CA TRP A 251 7.89 28.84 -4.62
C TRP A 251 7.71 30.07 -5.51
N THR A 252 8.56 30.21 -6.52
CA THR A 252 8.45 31.25 -7.55
C THR A 252 8.38 30.63 -8.92
N ALA A 253 7.77 31.31 -9.89
CA ALA A 253 7.62 30.78 -11.24
C ALA A 253 8.97 30.39 -11.86
N SER A 254 10.04 31.15 -11.62
CA SER A 254 11.38 30.82 -12.12
C SER A 254 11.98 29.55 -11.50
N ARG A 255 11.72 29.31 -10.21
CA ARG A 255 12.15 28.08 -9.53
C ARG A 255 11.38 26.86 -10.05
N ILE A 256 10.11 27.05 -10.46
CA ILE A 256 9.23 25.97 -10.92
C ILE A 256 9.46 25.58 -12.39
N VAL A 257 9.85 26.52 -13.27
CA VAL A 257 9.98 26.23 -14.73
C VAL A 257 10.82 24.98 -15.05
N PRO A 258 11.97 24.72 -14.41
CA PRO A 258 12.76 23.51 -14.68
C PRO A 258 12.11 22.18 -14.27
N TYR A 259 11.03 22.23 -13.48
CA TYR A 259 10.22 21.06 -13.13
C TYR A 259 9.16 20.78 -14.19
N LEU A 260 8.52 21.82 -14.72
CA LEU A 260 7.46 21.67 -15.73
C LEU A 260 8.03 21.45 -17.14
N SER A 261 9.27 21.85 -17.36
CA SER A 261 9.97 21.67 -18.63
C SER A 261 11.44 21.35 -18.43
N TYR A 262 11.98 20.49 -19.28
CA TYR A 262 13.41 20.43 -19.51
C TYR A 262 13.88 21.78 -20.07
N VAL A 263 14.85 22.41 -19.42
CA VAL A 263 15.45 23.68 -19.87
C VAL A 263 16.88 23.47 -20.37
N ASP A 264 17.27 24.18 -21.42
CA ASP A 264 18.67 24.18 -21.87
C ASP A 264 19.60 24.94 -20.90
N THR A 265 20.90 25.03 -21.23
CA THR A 265 21.91 25.74 -20.42
C THR A 265 21.68 27.25 -20.32
N HIS A 266 20.77 27.82 -21.13
CA HIS A 266 20.36 29.22 -21.06
C HIS A 266 19.02 29.40 -20.31
N GLY A 267 18.48 28.33 -19.73
CA GLY A 267 17.21 28.33 -19.01
C GLY A 267 15.99 28.39 -19.92
N LYS A 268 16.13 28.12 -21.23
CA LYS A 268 15.02 28.13 -22.18
C LYS A 268 14.26 26.80 -22.10
N PRO A 269 12.93 26.79 -21.88
CA PRO A 269 12.10 25.59 -21.97
C PRO A 269 12.19 24.93 -23.36
N MET A 270 12.44 23.63 -23.37
CA MET A 270 12.64 22.82 -24.59
C MET A 270 11.57 21.76 -24.78
N GLU A 271 11.16 21.08 -23.70
CA GLU A 271 10.08 20.10 -23.70
C GLU A 271 9.46 19.96 -22.31
N THR A 272 8.26 19.38 -22.22
CA THR A 272 7.58 19.15 -20.93
C THR A 272 8.28 18.05 -20.13
N LEU A 273 8.43 18.22 -18.82
CA LEU A 273 9.11 17.26 -17.93
C LEU A 273 8.10 16.54 -17.02
N PHE A 274 7.81 17.05 -15.82
CA PHE A 274 6.81 16.47 -14.92
C PHE A 274 5.39 16.88 -15.33
N ASP A 275 4.44 15.95 -15.27
CA ASP A 275 3.04 16.18 -15.69
C ASP A 275 2.05 16.31 -14.53
N GLY A 276 2.51 16.10 -13.29
CA GLY A 276 1.80 16.40 -12.05
C GLY A 276 2.69 17.09 -11.02
N VAL A 277 2.08 17.95 -10.20
CA VAL A 277 2.72 18.58 -9.04
C VAL A 277 1.92 18.29 -7.77
N LEU A 278 2.59 17.81 -6.74
CA LEU A 278 2.07 17.70 -5.38
C LEU A 278 2.65 18.84 -4.53
N TYR A 279 1.77 19.69 -3.98
CA TYR A 279 2.13 20.62 -2.91
C TYR A 279 1.80 20.02 -1.55
N LEU A 280 2.81 19.98 -0.68
CA LEU A 280 2.71 19.51 0.71
C LEU A 280 3.67 20.26 1.63
N GLY A 281 3.42 20.29 2.92
CA GLY A 281 4.32 20.89 3.91
C GLY A 281 4.32 20.12 5.23
N LEU A 282 5.49 19.92 5.82
CA LEU A 282 5.61 19.16 7.07
C LEU A 282 5.40 20.01 8.32
N ARG A 283 5.77 21.30 8.28
CA ARG A 283 5.77 22.17 9.47
C ARG A 283 5.10 23.51 9.24
N ALA A 284 4.40 23.98 10.26
CA ALA A 284 3.93 25.36 10.40
C ALA A 284 5.03 26.25 11.03
N PRO A 285 4.89 27.60 11.02
CA PRO A 285 5.90 28.52 11.57
C PRO A 285 6.18 28.34 13.06
N ASN A 286 5.22 27.84 13.82
CA ASN A 286 5.38 27.53 15.24
C ASN A 286 6.08 26.17 15.50
N GLY A 287 6.47 25.46 14.44
CA GLY A 287 7.17 24.17 14.49
C GLY A 287 6.26 22.95 14.55
N ARG A 288 4.94 23.10 14.74
CA ARG A 288 3.98 21.98 14.77
C ARG A 288 3.98 21.23 13.44
N ASN A 289 3.94 19.91 13.54
CA ASN A 289 4.05 19.02 12.40
C ASN A 289 2.67 18.57 11.86
N PHE A 290 2.45 18.77 10.56
CA PHE A 290 1.22 18.37 9.86
C PHE A 290 1.12 16.87 9.63
N ALA A 291 2.23 16.15 9.47
CA ALA A 291 2.27 14.70 9.25
C ALA A 291 2.10 13.91 10.56
N LEU A 292 2.58 14.46 11.68
CA LEU A 292 2.45 13.85 13.01
C LEU A 292 1.12 14.16 13.71
N GLY A 293 0.26 14.98 13.09
CA GLY A 293 -1.04 15.33 13.67
C GLY A 293 -0.95 16.27 14.87
N GLU A 294 0.07 17.13 14.92
CA GLU A 294 0.28 18.11 15.98
C GLU A 294 -0.34 19.48 15.65
N ALA A 295 -0.64 19.71 14.36
CA ALA A 295 -1.12 20.98 13.84
C ALA A 295 -2.61 21.20 14.15
N THR A 296 -2.95 22.42 14.56
CA THR A 296 -4.33 22.87 14.87
C THR A 296 -4.98 23.60 13.70
N ILE A 297 -6.25 23.98 13.85
CA ILE A 297 -6.98 24.73 12.81
C ILE A 297 -6.25 26.00 12.34
N ASP A 298 -5.56 26.71 13.23
CA ASP A 298 -4.81 27.93 12.87
C ASP A 298 -3.61 27.63 11.97
N ASP A 299 -2.94 26.51 12.21
CA ASP A 299 -1.82 26.04 11.40
C ASP A 299 -2.30 25.61 10.00
N TRP A 300 -3.47 24.94 9.94
CA TRP A 300 -4.11 24.52 8.70
C TRP A 300 -4.55 25.75 7.88
N ARG A 301 -5.19 26.73 8.52
CA ARG A 301 -5.56 28.01 7.89
C ARG A 301 -4.35 28.78 7.39
N TRP A 302 -3.26 28.81 8.15
CA TRP A 302 -2.00 29.43 7.70
C TRP A 302 -1.49 28.77 6.41
N TYR A 303 -1.46 27.44 6.36
CA TYR A 303 -1.00 26.71 5.17
C TYR A 303 -1.85 27.04 3.93
N LEU A 304 -3.18 27.01 4.07
CA LEU A 304 -4.09 27.39 2.96
C LEU A 304 -3.85 28.83 2.54
N THR A 305 -3.75 29.75 3.51
CA THR A 305 -3.52 31.18 3.24
C THR A 305 -2.24 31.40 2.45
N LYS A 306 -1.12 30.77 2.81
CA LYS A 306 0.13 30.93 2.04
C LYS A 306 0.05 30.28 0.66
N THR A 307 -0.55 29.10 0.56
CA THR A 307 -0.60 28.31 -0.68
C THR A 307 -1.47 29.00 -1.74
N PHE A 308 -2.62 29.54 -1.32
CA PHE A 308 -3.60 30.21 -2.19
C PHE A 308 -3.47 31.73 -2.22
N ALA A 309 -2.49 32.32 -1.53
CA ALA A 309 -2.27 33.77 -1.58
C ALA A 309 -2.17 34.27 -3.03
N ARG A 310 -2.57 35.52 -3.27
CA ARG A 310 -2.53 36.15 -4.61
C ARG A 310 -1.16 36.04 -5.31
N HIS A 311 -0.08 35.95 -4.54
CA HIS A 311 1.29 35.74 -5.02
C HIS A 311 1.95 34.50 -4.41
N GLY A 312 1.16 33.60 -3.82
CA GLY A 312 1.60 32.36 -3.19
C GLY A 312 1.92 31.25 -4.17
N ASP A 313 2.17 30.06 -3.65
CA ASP A 313 2.76 28.92 -4.38
C ASP A 313 1.94 28.53 -5.62
N LEU A 314 0.62 28.40 -5.51
CA LEU A 314 -0.23 28.02 -6.64
C LEU A 314 -0.33 29.11 -7.72
N ALA A 315 -0.30 30.39 -7.33
CA ALA A 315 -0.25 31.48 -8.31
C ALA A 315 1.07 31.47 -9.09
N GLN A 316 2.17 31.11 -8.42
CA GLN A 316 3.49 30.97 -9.03
C GLN A 316 3.58 29.74 -9.94
N LEU A 317 2.89 28.64 -9.57
CA LEU A 317 2.72 27.47 -10.43
C LEU A 317 1.92 27.81 -11.68
N ASP A 318 0.77 28.49 -11.58
CA ASP A 318 -0.04 28.90 -12.75
C ASP A 318 0.79 29.78 -13.72
N GLU A 319 1.56 30.72 -13.18
CA GLU A 319 2.46 31.57 -13.95
C GLU A 319 3.61 30.78 -14.60
N ALA A 320 4.20 29.81 -13.91
CA ALA A 320 5.21 28.92 -14.48
C ALA A 320 4.65 28.09 -15.64
N THR A 321 3.47 27.49 -15.45
CA THR A 321 2.79 26.70 -16.49
C THR A 321 2.46 27.57 -17.69
N ARG A 322 2.00 28.80 -17.48
CA ARG A 322 1.76 29.78 -18.57
C ARG A 322 3.04 30.08 -19.35
N ARG A 323 4.17 30.30 -18.68
CA ARG A 323 5.48 30.56 -19.34
C ARG A 323 5.94 29.37 -20.17
N VAL A 324 5.83 28.16 -19.63
CA VAL A 324 6.19 26.93 -20.34
C VAL A 324 5.26 26.72 -21.55
N ALA A 325 3.95 26.89 -21.37
CA ALA A 325 2.96 26.81 -22.43
C ALA A 325 3.27 27.76 -23.59
N GLN A 326 3.64 29.00 -23.29
CA GLN A 326 4.03 30.00 -24.29
C GLN A 326 5.36 29.66 -24.97
N SER A 327 6.38 29.25 -24.21
CA SER A 327 7.71 28.94 -24.76
C SER A 327 7.69 27.71 -25.68
N LEU A 328 6.80 26.75 -25.40
CA LEU A 328 6.68 25.50 -26.16
C LEU A 328 5.58 25.54 -27.25
N ASP A 329 4.90 26.68 -27.43
CA ASP A 329 3.73 26.81 -28.32
C ASP A 329 2.62 25.76 -28.03
N LYS A 330 2.34 25.53 -26.75
CA LYS A 330 1.32 24.60 -26.24
C LYS A 330 0.24 25.36 -25.45
N PRO A 331 -0.65 26.13 -26.10
CA PRO A 331 -1.61 27.00 -25.42
C PRO A 331 -2.65 26.26 -24.56
N SER A 332 -2.84 24.95 -24.78
CA SER A 332 -3.73 24.11 -23.98
C SER A 332 -3.03 23.38 -22.82
N LEU A 333 -1.73 23.61 -22.62
CA LEU A 333 -0.97 22.96 -21.55
C LEU A 333 -1.53 23.38 -20.20
N ARG A 334 -1.87 22.37 -19.38
CA ARG A 334 -2.25 22.54 -17.98
C ARG A 334 -1.42 21.63 -17.11
N THR A 335 -1.05 22.12 -15.92
CA THR A 335 -0.39 21.30 -14.89
C THR A 335 -1.45 20.69 -13.98
N LYS A 336 -1.41 19.37 -13.81
CA LYS A 336 -2.25 18.66 -12.85
C LYS A 336 -1.70 18.91 -11.44
N VAL A 337 -2.59 19.24 -10.51
CA VAL A 337 -2.25 19.60 -9.13
C VAL A 337 -2.87 18.60 -8.16
N VAL A 338 -2.05 18.16 -7.22
CA VAL A 338 -2.43 17.39 -6.05
C VAL A 338 -2.09 18.23 -4.80
N LEU A 339 -2.99 18.30 -3.83
CA LEU A 339 -2.79 19.06 -2.59
C LEU A 339 -2.87 18.15 -1.37
N MET A 340 -2.04 18.38 -0.36
CA MET A 340 -2.07 17.54 0.84
C MET A 340 -3.39 17.64 1.63
N ILE A 341 -3.73 16.54 2.30
CA ILE A 341 -4.63 16.43 3.44
C ILE A 341 -3.72 16.20 4.65
N PRO A 342 -3.58 17.18 5.56
CA PRO A 342 -2.78 16.99 6.77
C PRO A 342 -3.36 15.88 7.66
N ASN A 343 -2.50 15.27 8.49
CA ASN A 343 -2.96 14.31 9.50
C ASN A 343 -3.75 15.06 10.58
N PRO A 344 -5.03 14.73 10.86
CA PRO A 344 -5.82 15.37 11.93
C PRO A 344 -5.33 14.99 13.33
N GLY A 345 -4.46 13.99 13.46
CA GLY A 345 -3.90 13.54 14.72
C GLY A 345 -4.86 12.71 15.57
N GLU A 346 -4.33 12.23 16.69
CA GLU A 346 -5.01 11.23 17.52
C GLU A 346 -5.03 11.57 19.01
N VAL A 347 -4.34 12.64 19.41
CA VAL A 347 -4.11 12.98 20.82
C VAL A 347 -4.47 14.42 21.18
N LEU A 348 -4.72 15.28 20.19
CA LEU A 348 -5.12 16.66 20.45
C LEU A 348 -6.52 16.69 21.08
N THR A 349 -6.62 17.34 22.23
CA THR A 349 -7.91 17.58 22.91
C THR A 349 -8.59 18.87 22.44
N ASP A 350 -7.86 19.71 21.70
CA ASP A 350 -8.36 20.96 21.12
C ASP A 350 -7.67 21.19 19.76
N PHE A 351 -8.31 20.72 18.69
CA PHE A 351 -7.92 21.03 17.32
C PHE A 351 -8.41 22.42 16.90
N GLY A 352 -9.59 22.81 17.38
CA GLY A 352 -10.33 24.02 16.99
C GLY A 352 -11.73 23.72 16.47
N ASP A 353 -12.56 24.76 16.40
CA ASP A 353 -13.95 24.70 15.92
C ASP A 353 -13.99 24.86 14.39
N VAL A 354 -14.34 23.76 13.70
CA VAL A 354 -14.31 23.67 12.23
C VAL A 354 -15.65 24.01 11.55
N ASP A 355 -16.76 24.07 12.29
CA ASP A 355 -18.09 24.39 11.73
C ASP A 355 -18.78 25.59 12.38
N GLY A 356 -18.12 26.24 13.34
CA GLY A 356 -18.60 27.48 13.97
C GLY A 356 -19.71 27.24 14.99
N ASP A 357 -19.85 26.01 15.50
CA ASP A 357 -20.86 25.67 16.52
C ASP A 357 -20.46 26.11 17.94
N GLY A 358 -19.24 26.63 18.10
CA GLY A 358 -18.65 27.07 19.37
C GLY A 358 -18.00 25.97 20.17
N VAL A 359 -17.90 24.74 19.64
CA VAL A 359 -17.29 23.57 20.30
C VAL A 359 -16.04 23.14 19.52
N PRO A 360 -14.84 23.30 20.11
CA PRO A 360 -13.62 22.81 19.48
C PRO A 360 -13.60 21.29 19.37
N GLU A 361 -13.02 20.78 18.29
CA GLU A 361 -12.93 19.34 18.09
C GLU A 361 -11.76 18.71 18.84
N SER A 362 -12.08 17.74 19.70
CA SER A 362 -11.10 16.83 20.28
C SER A 362 -10.98 15.58 19.41
N VAL A 363 -9.75 15.22 19.04
CA VAL A 363 -9.43 13.99 18.30
C VAL A 363 -8.82 12.93 19.21
N SER A 364 -8.85 13.13 20.53
CA SER A 364 -8.28 12.21 21.51
C SER A 364 -9.29 11.16 21.93
N ASP A 365 -8.98 9.89 21.68
CA ASP A 365 -9.79 8.75 22.14
C ASP A 365 -9.93 8.76 23.67
N ALA A 366 -8.90 9.21 24.40
CA ALA A 366 -8.90 9.28 25.86
C ALA A 366 -9.82 10.38 26.42
N ASP A 367 -10.15 11.38 25.62
CA ASP A 367 -10.96 12.53 26.03
C ASP A 367 -12.44 12.34 25.67
N VAL A 368 -12.73 12.01 24.40
CA VAL A 368 -14.11 11.92 23.88
C VAL A 368 -14.57 10.50 23.53
N GLY A 369 -13.70 9.51 23.67
CA GLY A 369 -13.95 8.13 23.25
C GLY A 369 -13.72 7.90 21.75
N PRO A 370 -13.45 6.65 21.33
CA PRO A 370 -12.97 6.33 19.98
C PRO A 370 -13.99 6.66 18.88
N GLU A 371 -15.29 6.46 19.12
CA GLU A 371 -16.32 6.75 18.11
C GLU A 371 -16.41 8.25 17.82
N ARG A 372 -16.39 9.09 18.87
CA ARG A 372 -16.46 10.54 18.71
C ARG A 372 -15.15 11.09 18.16
N ALA A 373 -13.99 10.60 18.61
CA ALA A 373 -12.70 11.00 18.08
C ALA A 373 -12.59 10.70 16.58
N LEU A 374 -13.03 9.52 16.12
CA LEU A 374 -13.09 9.20 14.69
C LEU A 374 -14.04 10.13 13.91
N ALA A 375 -15.23 10.41 14.45
CA ALA A 375 -16.17 11.35 13.83
C ALA A 375 -15.59 12.77 13.73
N ASN A 376 -14.86 13.21 14.75
CA ASN A 376 -14.20 14.51 14.78
C ASN A 376 -13.05 14.58 13.75
N ARG A 377 -12.21 13.55 13.63
CA ARG A 377 -11.19 13.45 12.57
C ARG A 377 -11.82 13.51 11.18
N GLU A 378 -12.92 12.80 10.93
CA GLU A 378 -13.66 12.89 9.68
C GLU A 378 -14.18 14.31 9.42
N LYS A 379 -14.77 14.95 10.44
CA LYS A 379 -15.31 16.33 10.35
C LYS A 379 -14.21 17.32 9.98
N ILE A 380 -13.04 17.22 10.61
CA ILE A 380 -11.86 18.04 10.32
C ILE A 380 -11.39 17.86 8.87
N VAL A 381 -11.24 16.62 8.40
CA VAL A 381 -10.82 16.35 7.01
C VAL A 381 -11.86 16.88 6.02
N ARG A 382 -13.15 16.70 6.29
CA ARG A 382 -14.22 17.25 5.45
C ARG A 382 -14.13 18.76 5.33
N TRP A 383 -13.99 19.46 6.45
CA TRP A 383 -13.80 20.91 6.49
C TRP A 383 -12.60 21.33 5.63
N TRP A 384 -11.44 20.69 5.81
CA TRP A 384 -10.25 20.98 5.01
C TRP A 384 -10.48 20.84 3.50
N VAL A 385 -11.10 19.75 3.07
CA VAL A 385 -11.40 19.50 1.65
C VAL A 385 -12.33 20.57 1.11
N ASP A 386 -13.33 21.00 1.87
CA ASP A 386 -14.25 22.06 1.46
C ASP A 386 -13.52 23.42 1.34
N GLU A 387 -12.63 23.77 2.27
CA GLU A 387 -11.81 25.00 2.21
C GLU A 387 -10.84 25.01 1.01
N VAL A 388 -10.20 23.87 0.73
CA VAL A 388 -9.33 23.71 -0.45
C VAL A 388 -10.11 23.96 -1.73
N LEU A 389 -11.30 23.35 -1.86
CA LEU A 389 -12.13 23.47 -3.05
C LEU A 389 -12.69 24.89 -3.22
N GLN A 390 -13.08 25.54 -2.12
CA GLN A 390 -13.52 26.93 -2.16
C GLN A 390 -12.37 27.84 -2.63
N SER A 391 -11.20 27.74 -1.98
CA SER A 391 -10.02 28.54 -2.32
C SER A 391 -9.60 28.34 -3.78
N TRP A 392 -9.66 27.09 -4.27
CA TRP A 392 -9.37 26.77 -5.67
C TRP A 392 -10.34 27.44 -6.65
N ALA A 393 -11.65 27.38 -6.37
CA ALA A 393 -12.67 27.98 -7.21
C ALA A 393 -12.57 29.52 -7.26
N GLU A 394 -12.21 30.14 -6.13
CA GLU A 394 -12.02 31.59 -6.01
C GLU A 394 -10.78 32.08 -6.75
N ALA A 395 -9.69 31.30 -6.71
CA ALA A 395 -8.42 31.67 -7.33
C ALA A 395 -8.46 31.67 -8.87
N ARG A 396 -9.34 30.87 -9.49
CA ARG A 396 -9.59 30.83 -10.95
C ARG A 396 -8.30 30.64 -11.78
N TYR A 397 -7.45 29.70 -11.37
CA TYR A 397 -6.24 29.35 -12.10
C TYR A 397 -6.55 28.95 -13.55
N SER A 398 -5.79 29.49 -14.49
CA SER A 398 -6.08 29.40 -15.92
C SER A 398 -5.31 28.29 -16.62
N HIS A 399 -4.20 27.85 -16.04
CA HIS A 399 -3.27 26.83 -16.53
C HIS A 399 -3.11 25.65 -15.57
N LEU A 400 -3.90 25.60 -14.50
CA LEU A 400 -3.88 24.47 -13.55
C LEU A 400 -5.17 23.65 -13.62
N GLU A 401 -5.09 22.41 -13.15
CA GLU A 401 -6.19 21.48 -12.97
C GLU A 401 -6.02 20.76 -11.63
N LEU A 402 -6.93 20.97 -10.66
CA LEU A 402 -6.92 20.21 -9.41
C LEU A 402 -7.51 18.83 -9.69
N VAL A 403 -6.69 17.80 -9.55
CA VAL A 403 -7.08 16.43 -9.89
C VAL A 403 -7.14 15.50 -8.70
N GLY A 404 -6.50 15.87 -7.59
CA GLY A 404 -6.45 14.99 -6.44
C GLY A 404 -5.99 15.64 -5.16
N LEU A 405 -6.04 14.82 -4.12
CA LEU A 405 -5.58 15.16 -2.79
C LEU A 405 -4.66 14.05 -2.28
N TYR A 406 -3.68 14.40 -1.46
CA TYR A 406 -2.64 13.50 -0.96
C TYR A 406 -2.77 13.29 0.55
N TRP A 407 -2.93 12.07 1.00
CA TRP A 407 -2.93 11.77 2.45
C TRP A 407 -1.50 11.89 3.01
N LEU A 408 -1.28 12.84 3.93
CA LEU A 408 0.07 13.20 4.38
C LEU A 408 0.72 12.19 5.32
N GLU A 409 -0.06 11.45 6.12
CA GLU A 409 0.53 10.41 6.98
C GLU A 409 0.98 9.23 6.11
N GLU A 410 2.29 8.95 6.12
CA GLU A 410 2.93 7.94 5.27
C GLU A 410 2.72 6.49 5.75
N GLN A 411 1.79 6.29 6.68
CA GLN A 411 1.33 4.98 7.15
C GLN A 411 -0.17 5.04 7.42
N ILE A 412 -0.84 3.88 7.44
CA ILE A 412 -2.17 3.82 8.03
C ILE A 412 -1.97 3.70 9.54
N SER A 413 -2.66 4.55 10.31
CA SER A 413 -2.49 4.58 11.75
C SER A 413 -2.58 3.19 12.42
N VAL A 414 -1.79 3.07 13.49
CA VAL A 414 -1.70 1.90 14.35
C VAL A 414 -2.92 1.73 15.26
N ILE A 415 -3.72 2.77 15.48
CA ILE A 415 -4.96 2.62 16.27
C ILE A 415 -5.99 1.77 15.49
N PRO A 416 -6.90 1.06 16.18
CA PRO A 416 -7.90 0.22 15.53
C PRO A 416 -8.72 0.95 14.45
N ALA A 417 -9.02 2.23 14.66
CA ALA A 417 -9.81 3.06 13.75
C ALA A 417 -9.05 3.59 12.51
N GLY A 418 -7.73 3.36 12.39
CA GLY A 418 -6.91 3.88 11.29
C GLY A 418 -7.46 3.54 9.88
N PRO A 419 -7.74 2.26 9.57
CA PRO A 419 -8.34 1.88 8.29
C PRO A 419 -9.72 2.50 8.04
N ASP A 420 -10.53 2.67 9.08
CA ASP A 420 -11.86 3.26 8.96
C ASP A 420 -11.81 4.77 8.68
N LEU A 421 -10.83 5.47 9.26
CA LEU A 421 -10.56 6.87 8.91
C LEU A 421 -10.21 6.99 7.43
N LEU A 422 -9.26 6.20 6.93
CA LEU A 422 -8.84 6.26 5.52
C LEU A 422 -9.97 5.95 4.55
N ARG A 423 -10.86 4.99 4.86
CA ARG A 423 -12.08 4.76 4.07
C ARG A 423 -12.99 5.99 4.04
N ARG A 424 -13.18 6.66 5.18
CA ARG A 424 -13.98 7.90 5.25
C ARG A 424 -13.32 9.05 4.48
N VAL A 425 -11.99 9.17 4.55
CA VAL A 425 -11.22 10.15 3.76
C VAL A 425 -11.38 9.88 2.26
N SER A 426 -11.19 8.63 1.83
CA SER A 426 -11.41 8.20 0.44
C SER A 426 -12.82 8.58 -0.04
N ASP A 427 -13.84 8.26 0.75
CA ASP A 427 -15.24 8.64 0.49
C ASP A 427 -15.43 10.16 0.32
N ILE A 428 -14.79 10.97 1.17
CA ILE A 428 -14.86 12.44 1.08
C ILE A 428 -14.25 12.92 -0.25
N VAL A 429 -13.07 12.41 -0.61
CA VAL A 429 -12.34 12.80 -1.82
C VAL A 429 -13.09 12.36 -3.09
N HIS A 430 -13.57 11.12 -3.14
CA HIS A 430 -14.30 10.57 -4.29
C HIS A 430 -15.62 11.27 -4.55
N ARG A 431 -16.36 11.70 -3.50
CA ARG A 431 -17.60 12.49 -3.67
C ARG A 431 -17.36 13.85 -4.34
N LYS A 432 -16.12 14.34 -4.34
CA LYS A 432 -15.71 15.56 -5.05
C LYS A 432 -15.16 15.27 -6.45
N ASN A 433 -15.20 14.02 -6.90
CA ASN A 433 -14.61 13.53 -8.16
C ASN A 433 -13.10 13.78 -8.25
N LEU A 434 -12.40 13.69 -7.12
CA LEU A 434 -10.95 13.79 -7.04
C LEU A 434 -10.33 12.41 -6.78
N THR A 435 -9.05 12.29 -7.11
CA THR A 435 -8.22 11.10 -6.85
C THR A 435 -7.50 11.24 -5.50
N LEU A 436 -7.48 10.17 -4.69
CA LEU A 436 -6.71 10.09 -3.45
C LEU A 436 -5.33 9.47 -3.70
N PHE A 437 -4.29 10.27 -3.43
CA PHE A 437 -2.89 9.91 -3.57
C PHE A 437 -2.25 9.57 -2.22
N TRP A 438 -1.21 8.71 -2.23
CA TRP A 438 -0.46 8.34 -1.04
C TRP A 438 0.97 7.90 -1.36
N ILE A 439 1.92 8.10 -0.45
CA ILE A 439 3.32 7.69 -0.59
C ILE A 439 3.72 7.02 0.73
N PRO A 440 3.53 5.71 0.85
CA PRO A 440 3.96 4.99 2.04
C PRO A 440 5.47 4.74 2.03
N HIS A 441 6.12 5.06 3.16
CA HIS A 441 7.51 4.68 3.41
C HIS A 441 7.67 3.15 3.46
N PHE A 442 8.91 2.65 3.35
CA PHE A 442 9.17 1.21 3.19
C PHE A 442 8.59 0.37 4.34
N LEU A 443 8.68 0.90 5.56
CA LEU A 443 8.18 0.28 6.79
C LEU A 443 6.81 0.84 7.19
N ALA A 444 6.04 1.37 6.25
CA ALA A 444 4.72 1.91 6.51
C ALA A 444 3.77 0.81 6.97
N TYR A 445 3.19 1.01 8.16
CA TYR A 445 2.21 0.07 8.70
C TYR A 445 0.99 -0.03 7.79
N LYS A 446 0.55 -1.28 7.52
CA LYS A 446 -0.60 -1.63 6.68
C LYS A 446 -0.57 -1.06 5.24
N SER A 447 0.61 -0.80 4.67
CA SER A 447 0.75 -0.33 3.27
C SER A 447 0.02 -1.22 2.25
N HIS A 448 -0.02 -2.53 2.48
CA HIS A 448 -0.76 -3.49 1.65
C HIS A 448 -2.27 -3.19 1.52
N MET A 449 -2.85 -2.42 2.44
CA MET A 449 -4.29 -2.11 2.46
C MET A 449 -4.68 -0.94 1.54
N ALA A 450 -3.75 -0.29 0.84
CA ALA A 450 -4.02 0.95 0.09
C ALA A 450 -5.29 0.86 -0.79
N SER A 451 -5.43 -0.19 -1.60
CA SER A 451 -6.63 -0.39 -2.42
C SER A 451 -7.89 -0.73 -1.60
N GLU A 452 -7.75 -1.38 -0.45
CA GLU A 452 -8.87 -1.78 0.41
C GLU A 452 -9.48 -0.61 1.17
N VAL A 453 -8.67 0.42 1.46
CA VAL A 453 -9.12 1.66 2.10
C VAL A 453 -9.48 2.74 1.09
N GLY A 454 -9.44 2.44 -0.20
CA GLY A 454 -9.90 3.34 -1.28
C GLY A 454 -8.86 4.38 -1.74
N ILE A 455 -7.58 4.15 -1.51
CA ILE A 455 -6.52 4.95 -2.14
C ILE A 455 -6.41 4.59 -3.63
N ASP A 456 -6.48 5.61 -4.48
CA ASP A 456 -6.48 5.42 -5.92
C ASP A 456 -5.07 5.23 -6.46
N ALA A 457 -4.13 6.08 -6.03
CA ALA A 457 -2.75 6.08 -6.49
C ALA A 457 -1.77 6.13 -5.32
N ALA A 458 -1.04 5.03 -5.11
CA ALA A 458 0.06 4.97 -4.16
C ALA A 458 1.40 4.85 -4.90
N ALA A 459 2.45 5.52 -4.43
CA ALA A 459 3.82 5.30 -4.88
C ALA A 459 4.67 4.83 -3.69
N PHE A 460 5.19 3.60 -3.75
CA PHE A 460 5.93 3.00 -2.64
C PHE A 460 7.34 3.60 -2.55
N GLN A 461 7.71 4.05 -1.36
CA GLN A 461 8.96 4.75 -1.13
C GLN A 461 10.06 3.79 -0.62
N PRO A 462 11.19 3.64 -1.34
CA PRO A 462 12.26 2.72 -0.93
C PRO A 462 13.04 3.14 0.33
N ASN A 463 13.09 4.43 0.67
CA ASN A 463 13.95 5.05 1.70
C ASN A 463 15.47 4.86 1.49
N TYR A 464 15.88 4.33 0.33
CA TYR A 464 17.27 3.97 0.04
C TYR A 464 18.19 5.20 -0.01
N PHE A 465 17.69 6.34 -0.48
CA PHE A 465 18.50 7.56 -0.59
C PHE A 465 19.04 8.03 0.77
N PHE A 466 18.31 7.81 1.86
CA PHE A 466 18.59 8.38 3.17
C PHE A 466 19.39 7.48 4.11
N GLU A 467 19.27 6.17 3.95
CA GLU A 467 19.85 5.19 4.88
C GLU A 467 21.02 4.44 4.26
N THR A 468 21.94 3.98 5.09
CA THR A 468 23.06 3.14 4.64
C THR A 468 22.63 1.68 4.57
N MET A 469 22.36 1.21 3.36
CA MET A 469 21.98 -0.19 3.11
C MET A 469 22.39 -0.64 1.70
N SER A 470 22.10 -1.89 1.36
CA SER A 470 22.35 -2.46 0.02
C SER A 470 21.36 -1.91 -1.00
N ALA A 471 21.81 -1.69 -2.24
CA ALA A 471 20.97 -1.32 -3.39
C ALA A 471 19.88 -2.36 -3.70
N GLU A 472 19.99 -3.58 -3.17
CA GLU A 472 18.91 -4.58 -3.15
C GLU A 472 17.59 -4.04 -2.57
N ARG A 473 17.64 -2.98 -1.75
CA ARG A 473 16.45 -2.25 -1.28
C ARG A 473 15.57 -1.76 -2.42
N LEU A 474 16.16 -1.30 -3.52
CA LEU A 474 15.42 -0.77 -4.67
C LEU A 474 14.68 -1.89 -5.42
N GLU A 475 15.30 -3.06 -5.54
CA GLU A 475 14.66 -4.25 -6.11
C GLU A 475 13.51 -4.74 -5.22
N ASP A 476 13.71 -4.76 -3.90
CA ASP A 476 12.67 -5.18 -2.95
C ASP A 476 11.48 -4.23 -2.95
N ALA A 477 11.74 -2.91 -2.96
CA ALA A 477 10.70 -1.89 -3.08
C ALA A 477 9.93 -2.01 -4.41
N ALA A 478 10.63 -2.28 -5.52
CA ALA A 478 10.02 -2.54 -6.81
C ALA A 478 9.10 -3.79 -6.77
N ALA A 479 9.55 -4.88 -6.16
CA ALA A 479 8.75 -6.10 -6.01
C ALA A 479 7.51 -5.88 -5.14
N ILE A 480 7.63 -5.16 -4.02
CA ILE A 480 6.52 -4.78 -3.14
C ILE A 480 5.52 -3.88 -3.88
N ALA A 481 6.01 -2.88 -4.62
CA ALA A 481 5.16 -2.01 -5.43
C ALA A 481 4.35 -2.81 -6.45
N GLN A 482 4.98 -3.77 -7.15
CA GLN A 482 4.27 -4.66 -8.07
C GLN A 482 3.26 -5.57 -7.35
N GLN A 483 3.61 -6.08 -6.17
CA GLN A 483 2.74 -6.96 -5.40
C GLN A 483 1.45 -6.25 -4.97
N TYR A 484 1.55 -5.00 -4.53
CA TYR A 484 0.41 -4.21 -4.06
C TYR A 484 -0.23 -3.32 -5.12
N GLY A 485 0.29 -3.33 -6.36
CA GLY A 485 -0.25 -2.52 -7.45
C GLY A 485 -0.04 -1.03 -7.23
N MET A 486 1.15 -0.65 -6.75
CA MET A 486 1.60 0.71 -6.50
C MET A 486 2.60 1.17 -7.56
N GLY A 487 2.80 2.48 -7.66
CA GLY A 487 3.96 3.10 -8.30
C GLY A 487 5.18 3.06 -7.39
N VAL A 488 6.21 3.83 -7.75
CA VAL A 488 7.46 3.94 -6.97
C VAL A 488 7.80 5.41 -6.75
N GLU A 489 8.27 5.77 -5.55
CA GLU A 489 8.89 7.07 -5.33
C GLU A 489 10.39 7.01 -5.66
N VAL A 490 10.85 7.98 -6.45
CA VAL A 490 12.27 8.23 -6.73
C VAL A 490 12.74 9.33 -5.78
N GLU A 491 13.68 9.01 -4.90
CA GLU A 491 14.11 9.88 -3.82
C GLU A 491 15.51 10.47 -4.09
N PHE A 492 15.63 11.79 -3.99
CA PHE A 492 16.90 12.49 -3.96
C PHE A 492 16.75 13.85 -3.27
N ASP A 493 17.86 14.48 -2.89
CA ASP A 493 17.88 15.85 -2.37
C ASP A 493 19.20 16.57 -2.68
N GLU A 494 19.36 17.79 -2.16
CA GLU A 494 20.44 18.70 -2.50
C GLU A 494 21.83 18.11 -2.24
N ARG A 495 21.95 17.08 -1.38
CA ARG A 495 23.23 16.41 -1.10
C ARG A 495 23.81 15.76 -2.35
N MET A 496 22.99 15.29 -3.29
CA MET A 496 23.50 14.68 -4.53
C MET A 496 24.33 15.64 -5.40
N LEU A 497 24.19 16.96 -5.17
CA LEU A 497 24.91 18.00 -5.90
C LEU A 497 26.37 18.13 -5.46
N THR A 498 26.68 17.72 -4.22
CA THR A 498 28.00 17.99 -3.59
C THR A 498 28.63 16.78 -2.92
N ASP A 499 27.86 15.73 -2.63
CA ASP A 499 28.34 14.52 -1.96
C ASP A 499 28.27 13.33 -2.93
N ASP A 500 29.42 12.70 -3.17
CA ASP A 500 29.54 11.58 -4.12
C ASP A 500 28.74 10.35 -3.68
N VAL A 501 28.50 10.13 -2.38
CA VAL A 501 27.67 9.01 -1.90
C VAL A 501 26.22 9.23 -2.27
N PHE A 502 25.68 10.43 -2.03
CA PHE A 502 24.29 10.75 -2.40
C PHE A 502 24.12 10.88 -3.91
N ARG A 503 25.15 11.34 -4.61
CA ARG A 503 25.19 11.28 -6.07
C ARG A 503 25.05 9.84 -6.56
N GLU A 504 25.83 8.92 -6.01
CA GLU A 504 25.79 7.51 -6.41
C GLU A 504 24.42 6.90 -6.13
N ARG A 505 23.84 7.15 -4.95
CA ARG A 505 22.49 6.68 -4.61
C ARG A 505 21.43 7.17 -5.60
N PHE A 506 21.45 8.44 -6.00
CA PHE A 506 20.53 8.94 -7.02
C PHE A 506 20.69 8.16 -8.33
N VAL A 507 21.92 7.91 -8.76
CA VAL A 507 22.14 7.16 -10.01
C VAL A 507 21.68 5.70 -9.86
N GLU A 508 21.87 5.07 -8.71
CA GLU A 508 21.34 3.74 -8.42
C GLU A 508 19.80 3.67 -8.48
N TYR A 509 19.07 4.73 -8.10
CA TYR A 509 17.61 4.82 -8.34
C TYR A 509 17.28 4.79 -9.84
N LEU A 510 18.03 5.55 -10.66
CA LEU A 510 17.79 5.59 -12.10
C LEU A 510 18.12 4.24 -12.76
N ASP A 511 19.24 3.64 -12.36
CA ASP A 511 19.67 2.31 -12.80
C ASP A 511 18.61 1.27 -12.44
N ALA A 512 18.14 1.26 -11.18
CA ALA A 512 17.07 0.37 -10.72
C ALA A 512 15.76 0.58 -11.47
N GLY A 513 15.40 1.82 -11.80
CA GLY A 513 14.18 2.11 -12.55
C GLY A 513 14.20 1.58 -13.98
N ALA A 514 15.35 1.66 -14.64
CA ALA A 514 15.55 1.06 -15.95
C ALA A 514 15.58 -0.48 -15.89
N VAL A 515 16.25 -1.06 -14.89
CA VAL A 515 16.41 -2.52 -14.75
C VAL A 515 15.12 -3.20 -14.31
N HIS A 516 14.38 -2.62 -13.36
CA HIS A 516 13.16 -3.19 -12.79
C HIS A 516 11.87 -2.67 -13.44
N GLY A 517 12.00 -1.83 -14.48
CA GLY A 517 10.91 -1.43 -15.39
C GLY A 517 10.01 -0.30 -14.89
N PHE A 518 10.21 0.24 -13.67
CA PHE A 518 9.35 1.31 -13.17
C PHE A 518 9.57 2.64 -13.90
N MET A 519 10.70 2.85 -14.59
CA MET A 519 10.94 4.04 -15.43
C MET A 519 9.89 4.21 -16.55
N THR A 520 9.41 3.11 -17.13
CA THR A 520 8.50 3.14 -18.30
C THR A 520 7.08 2.75 -17.95
N ASP A 521 6.90 1.80 -17.04
CA ASP A 521 5.62 1.12 -16.86
C ASP A 521 4.81 1.67 -15.67
N ALA A 522 5.48 2.35 -14.74
CA ALA A 522 4.87 2.78 -13.48
C ALA A 522 4.47 4.26 -13.48
N PHE A 523 3.49 4.57 -12.64
CA PHE A 523 3.33 5.88 -12.04
C PHE A 523 4.50 6.14 -11.08
N LEU A 524 5.11 7.32 -11.16
CA LEU A 524 6.25 7.71 -10.34
C LEU A 524 5.95 8.98 -9.55
N ALA A 525 6.36 8.97 -8.29
CA ALA A 525 6.49 10.16 -7.47
C ALA A 525 7.97 10.55 -7.36
N TYR A 526 8.27 11.84 -7.27
CA TYR A 526 9.65 12.34 -7.19
C TYR A 526 9.82 13.23 -5.97
N TYR A 527 10.48 12.69 -4.94
CA TYR A 527 10.99 13.46 -3.82
C TYR A 527 12.32 14.10 -4.21
N GLN A 528 12.45 15.40 -3.94
CA GLN A 528 13.60 16.20 -4.39
C GLN A 528 14.23 17.05 -3.28
N GLY A 529 13.84 16.88 -2.02
CA GLY A 529 14.18 17.85 -0.96
C GLY A 529 13.42 19.15 -1.18
N ASN A 530 14.11 20.31 -1.15
CA ASN A 530 13.44 21.60 -1.39
C ASN A 530 13.52 22.06 -2.83
N ASP A 531 14.71 22.23 -3.40
CA ASP A 531 14.84 22.74 -4.77
C ASP A 531 15.98 22.13 -5.60
N THR A 532 16.27 20.86 -5.38
CA THR A 532 17.40 20.14 -6.01
C THR A 532 17.34 20.14 -7.52
N VAL A 533 16.15 19.91 -8.12
CA VAL A 533 16.01 19.89 -9.59
C VAL A 533 16.30 21.27 -10.17
N TYR A 534 15.83 22.34 -9.53
CA TYR A 534 16.13 23.70 -9.95
C TYR A 534 17.63 23.98 -9.88
N GLN A 535 18.28 23.66 -8.75
CA GLN A 535 19.72 23.87 -8.58
C GLN A 535 20.53 23.10 -9.63
N ALA A 536 20.21 21.83 -9.88
CA ALA A 536 20.86 21.04 -10.93
C ALA A 536 20.64 21.65 -12.32
N ALA A 537 19.42 22.11 -12.63
CA ALA A 537 19.09 22.66 -13.94
C ALA A 537 19.83 23.97 -14.24
N VAL A 538 19.98 24.87 -13.26
CA VAL A 538 20.63 26.17 -13.47
C VAL A 538 22.14 26.16 -13.20
N SER A 539 22.70 25.03 -12.79
CA SER A 539 24.11 24.93 -12.44
C SER A 539 25.03 25.12 -13.64
N GLU A 540 26.07 25.94 -13.46
CA GLU A 540 27.19 26.07 -14.40
C GLU A 540 28.24 24.96 -14.21
N ASP A 541 28.23 24.23 -13.07
CA ASP A 541 29.05 23.04 -12.88
C ASP A 541 28.49 21.88 -13.72
N PRO A 542 29.24 21.37 -14.71
CA PRO A 542 28.80 20.27 -15.56
C PRO A 542 28.45 19.00 -14.77
N ARG A 543 29.10 18.74 -13.63
CA ARG A 543 28.81 17.57 -12.80
C ARG A 543 27.41 17.64 -12.20
N GLN A 544 27.00 18.82 -11.73
CA GLN A 544 25.66 19.03 -11.17
C GLN A 544 24.61 19.07 -12.28
N ARG A 545 24.91 19.78 -13.39
CA ARG A 545 24.01 19.84 -14.55
C ARG A 545 23.71 18.46 -15.13
N GLN A 546 24.69 17.56 -15.16
CA GLN A 546 24.51 16.18 -15.61
C GLN A 546 23.42 15.41 -14.85
N LEU A 547 23.17 15.73 -13.58
CA LEU A 547 22.11 15.08 -12.80
C LEU A 547 20.71 15.45 -13.32
N TYR A 548 20.55 16.70 -13.78
CA TYR A 548 19.33 17.14 -14.44
C TYR A 548 19.15 16.50 -15.82
N GLU A 549 20.24 16.32 -16.58
CA GLU A 549 20.21 15.60 -17.86
C GLU A 549 19.75 14.15 -17.66
N TRP A 550 20.31 13.44 -16.67
CA TRP A 550 19.90 12.06 -16.37
C TRP A 550 18.46 11.96 -15.86
N LEU A 551 18.03 12.90 -15.01
CA LEU A 551 16.64 12.97 -14.57
C LEU A 551 15.68 13.16 -15.76
N HIS A 552 16.04 14.06 -16.68
CA HIS A 552 15.28 14.27 -17.91
C HIS A 552 15.21 12.99 -18.75
N GLU A 553 16.35 12.36 -19.05
CA GLU A 553 16.39 11.10 -19.80
C GLU A 553 15.55 10.00 -19.11
N PHE A 554 15.56 9.95 -17.78
CA PHE A 554 14.80 8.97 -17.00
C PHE A 554 13.29 9.21 -17.11
N VAL A 555 12.83 10.44 -16.92
CA VAL A 555 11.41 10.82 -17.09
C VAL A 555 10.92 10.54 -18.52
N ARG A 556 11.79 10.71 -19.53
CA ARG A 556 11.50 10.38 -20.93
C ARG A 556 11.55 8.88 -21.25
N GLY A 557 12.04 8.05 -20.33
CA GLY A 557 12.22 6.61 -20.54
C GLY A 557 13.38 6.27 -21.47
N THR A 558 14.35 7.17 -21.62
CA THR A 558 15.52 7.01 -22.52
C THR A 558 16.84 6.83 -21.77
N TYR A 559 16.84 7.02 -20.45
CA TYR A 559 18.01 6.80 -19.60
C TYR A 559 18.59 5.40 -19.81
N GLN A 560 19.91 5.32 -19.92
CA GLN A 560 20.63 4.06 -20.07
C GLN A 560 21.33 3.74 -18.75
N PRO A 561 21.00 2.60 -18.13
CA PRO A 561 21.63 2.23 -16.87
C PRO A 561 23.13 2.06 -17.06
N ARG A 562 23.90 2.45 -16.05
CA ARG A 562 25.34 2.21 -16.03
C ARG A 562 25.59 0.70 -16.00
N ARG A 563 26.67 0.29 -16.66
CA ARG A 563 27.06 -1.12 -16.80
C ARG A 563 27.86 -1.63 -15.62
#